data_AF-A0A836W439-F1
#
_entry.id   AF-A0A836W439-F1
#
_cell.length_a   1.000
_cell.length_b   1.000
_cell.length_c   1.000
_cell.angle_alpha   90.00
_cell.angle_beta   90.00
_cell.angle_gamma   90.00
#
_symmetry.space_group_name_H-M   'P 1'
#
loop_
_entity.id
_entity.type
_entity.pdbx_description
1 polymer ?
#
loop_
_entity_poly.entity_id
_entity_poly.type
_entity_poly.pdbx_seq_one_letter_code
_entity_poly.pdbx_strand_id
1 'polypeptide(L)'
;MNYILFPKLGFIPRSLATIVFIFAGLSIQWSSGNFFAGVIFIILSGILHIQRGVALKRPEGGKKVWTPATIKELDKLEAHLKRLKKWRGIDFGSRLFIVVFPTFFLFALFPLLKKFSILLWDLIILFIPLFLTGNRSAWEPPGLRVKLKNLKDLIQSFPWKGYPDYTYQLQFGIRRKLSGSFPFDLRLLIRKKRQREDLIGIQGQYSINRVGNREYPYFYVVLLAKKRFGLKDKIRGVGDWTVEFESDKEVDVLIIRQHTTKTSGYHTPLPNQVLILKSGIETFGDLNG
;
A
#
# COMPACT_ATOMS: atom_id res chain seq x y z
N MET A 1 10.30 -19.95 -14.43
CA MET A 1 9.10 -19.28 -15.01
C MET A 1 7.91 -20.19 -14.77
N ASN A 2 6.84 -19.69 -14.15
CA ASN A 2 5.68 -20.52 -13.82
C ASN A 2 4.62 -20.38 -14.91
N TYR A 3 4.70 -21.19 -15.96
CA TYR A 3 3.68 -21.22 -17.01
C TYR A 3 2.40 -21.91 -16.54
N ILE A 4 1.24 -21.50 -17.05
CA ILE A 4 -0.05 -22.12 -16.70
C ILE A 4 -0.22 -23.44 -17.47
N LEU A 5 -0.04 -23.40 -18.78
CA LEU A 5 -0.10 -24.59 -19.63
C LEU A 5 1.28 -25.24 -19.76
N PHE A 6 1.30 -26.57 -19.64
CA PHE A 6 2.49 -27.41 -19.73
C PHE A 6 3.66 -26.84 -18.88
N PRO A 7 3.52 -26.77 -17.55
CA PRO A 7 4.50 -26.11 -16.68
C PRO A 7 5.90 -26.75 -16.74
N LYS A 8 5.99 -28.03 -17.10
CA LYS A 8 7.25 -28.78 -17.29
C LYS A 8 7.91 -28.50 -18.64
N LEU A 9 7.19 -27.92 -19.59
CA LEU A 9 7.74 -27.60 -20.90
C LEU A 9 8.71 -26.41 -20.77
N GLY A 10 9.96 -26.65 -21.14
CA GLY A 10 11.01 -25.62 -21.15
C GLY A 10 10.70 -24.48 -22.13
N PHE A 11 11.50 -23.41 -22.07
CA PHE A 11 11.32 -22.26 -22.96
C PHE A 11 11.48 -22.63 -24.44
N ILE A 12 12.56 -23.34 -24.79
CA ILE A 12 12.89 -23.71 -26.17
C ILE A 12 11.76 -24.52 -26.84
N PRO A 13 11.28 -25.66 -26.30
CA PRO A 13 10.21 -26.42 -26.95
C PRO A 13 8.88 -25.67 -27.00
N ARG A 14 8.61 -24.77 -26.05
CA ARG A 14 7.44 -23.87 -26.10
C ARG A 14 7.54 -22.87 -27.26
N SER A 15 8.70 -22.25 -27.46
CA SER A 15 8.93 -21.32 -28.57
C SER A 15 8.82 -22.03 -29.92
N LEU A 16 9.34 -23.26 -30.03
CA LEU A 16 9.18 -24.07 -31.25
C LEU A 16 7.71 -24.38 -31.54
N ALA A 17 6.95 -24.85 -30.54
CA ALA A 17 5.52 -25.10 -30.69
C ALA A 17 4.74 -23.83 -31.08
N THR A 18 5.13 -22.68 -30.55
CA THR A 18 4.54 -21.37 -30.87
C THR A 18 4.78 -21.02 -32.34
N ILE A 19 6.00 -21.17 -32.84
CA ILE A 19 6.33 -20.94 -34.26
C ILE A 19 5.51 -21.88 -35.16
N VAL A 20 5.42 -23.17 -34.81
CA VAL A 20 4.63 -24.16 -35.56
C VAL A 20 3.15 -23.75 -35.61
N PHE A 21 2.56 -23.36 -34.47
CA PHE A 21 1.16 -22.92 -34.41
C PHE A 21 0.91 -21.63 -35.19
N ILE A 22 1.81 -20.64 -35.10
CA ILE A 22 1.70 -19.41 -35.89
C ILE A 22 1.73 -19.73 -37.38
N PHE A 23 2.72 -20.51 -37.83
CA PHE A 23 2.87 -20.85 -39.23
C PHE A 23 1.68 -21.67 -39.75
N ALA A 24 1.20 -22.65 -38.98
CA ALA A 24 0.03 -23.44 -39.32
C ALA A 24 -1.24 -22.57 -39.44
N GLY A 25 -1.47 -21.69 -38.46
CA GLY A 25 -2.61 -20.77 -38.47
C GLY A 25 -2.62 -19.86 -39.69
N LEU A 26 -1.49 -19.18 -39.96
CA LEU A 26 -1.34 -18.30 -41.11
C LEU A 26 -1.48 -19.05 -42.44
N SER A 27 -0.90 -20.25 -42.56
CA SER A 27 -0.99 -21.07 -43.78
C SER A 27 -2.43 -21.51 -44.06
N ILE A 28 -3.19 -21.89 -43.03
CA ILE A 28 -4.59 -22.29 -43.16
C ILE A 28 -5.47 -21.09 -43.53
N GLN A 29 -5.26 -19.92 -42.89
CA GLN A 29 -5.96 -18.68 -43.25
C GLN A 29 -5.70 -18.28 -44.69
N TRP A 30 -4.44 -18.37 -45.13
CA TRP A 30 -4.04 -18.04 -46.49
C TRP A 30 -4.66 -18.98 -47.52
N SER A 31 -4.58 -20.29 -47.30
CA SER A 31 -5.09 -21.31 -48.23
C SER A 31 -6.62 -21.31 -48.33
N SER A 32 -7.31 -21.14 -47.20
CA SER A 32 -8.78 -21.14 -47.16
C SER A 32 -9.43 -19.81 -47.52
N GLY A 33 -8.66 -18.71 -47.50
CA GLY A 33 -9.21 -17.34 -47.56
C GLY A 33 -10.11 -16.98 -46.38
N ASN A 34 -10.15 -17.81 -45.33
CA ASN A 34 -11.03 -17.64 -44.17
C ASN A 34 -10.21 -17.34 -42.91
N PHE A 35 -10.42 -16.17 -42.33
CA PHE A 35 -9.80 -15.72 -41.09
C PHE A 35 -9.96 -16.73 -39.94
N PHE A 36 -11.16 -17.29 -39.76
CA PHE A 36 -11.48 -18.14 -38.62
C PHE A 36 -10.80 -19.51 -38.69
N ALA A 37 -10.43 -19.98 -39.88
CA ALA A 37 -9.88 -21.32 -40.07
C ALA A 37 -8.52 -21.51 -39.38
N GLY A 38 -7.69 -20.45 -39.29
CA GLY A 38 -6.38 -20.50 -38.62
C GLY A 38 -6.31 -19.84 -37.25
N VAL A 39 -7.30 -19.01 -36.88
CA VAL A 39 -7.32 -18.26 -35.60
C VAL A 39 -7.09 -19.14 -34.38
N ILE A 40 -7.64 -20.35 -34.37
CA ILE A 40 -7.49 -21.27 -33.23
C ILE A 40 -6.02 -21.59 -32.96
N PHE A 41 -5.21 -21.76 -34.00
CA PHE A 41 -3.76 -22.02 -33.86
C PHE A 41 -3.02 -20.78 -33.36
N ILE A 42 -3.39 -19.59 -33.85
CA ILE A 42 -2.84 -18.32 -33.36
C ILE A 42 -3.15 -18.13 -31.88
N ILE A 43 -4.39 -18.39 -31.45
CA ILE A 43 -4.77 -18.36 -30.02
C ILE A 43 -3.95 -19.37 -29.22
N LEU A 44 -3.81 -20.62 -29.69
CA LEU A 44 -3.04 -21.64 -29.00
C LEU A 44 -1.58 -21.24 -28.80
N SER A 45 -0.95 -20.61 -29.80
CA SER A 45 0.42 -20.07 -29.68
C SER A 45 0.52 -19.03 -28.56
N GLY A 46 -0.51 -18.18 -28.41
CA GLY A 46 -0.59 -17.18 -27.37
C GLY A 46 -0.75 -17.77 -25.96
N ILE A 47 -1.65 -18.75 -25.81
CA ILE A 47 -1.97 -19.35 -24.51
C ILE A 47 -0.76 -20.12 -23.94
N LEU A 48 0.08 -20.72 -24.81
CA LEU A 48 1.31 -21.40 -24.39
C LEU A 48 2.22 -20.50 -23.54
N HIS A 49 2.24 -19.20 -23.82
CA HIS A 49 3.11 -18.23 -23.15
C HIS A 49 2.49 -17.55 -21.92
N ILE A 50 1.27 -17.94 -21.51
CA ILE A 50 0.65 -17.38 -20.30
C ILE A 50 1.39 -17.89 -19.05
N GLN A 51 1.95 -16.95 -18.30
CA GLN A 51 2.65 -17.16 -17.05
C GLN A 51 1.77 -16.76 -15.87
N ARG A 52 1.80 -17.59 -14.82
CA ARG A 52 1.22 -17.26 -13.52
C ARG A 52 1.88 -16.00 -12.99
N GLY A 53 1.04 -15.07 -12.54
CA GLY A 53 1.49 -13.92 -11.78
C GLY A 53 2.20 -14.33 -10.49
N VAL A 54 3.06 -13.44 -9.98
CA VAL A 54 3.69 -13.59 -8.67
C VAL A 54 2.98 -12.68 -7.69
N ALA A 55 2.39 -13.27 -6.66
CA ALA A 55 1.71 -12.54 -5.60
C ALA A 55 2.42 -12.73 -4.26
N LEU A 56 3.00 -11.66 -3.71
CA LEU A 56 3.38 -11.65 -2.30
C LEU A 56 2.11 -11.48 -1.48
N LYS A 57 1.63 -12.56 -0.88
CA LYS A 57 0.37 -12.58 -0.12
C LYS A 57 0.53 -11.90 1.24
N ARG A 58 -0.60 -11.48 1.81
CA ARG A 58 -0.67 -11.02 3.20
C ARG A 58 -0.19 -12.13 4.13
N PRO A 59 0.76 -11.87 5.04
CA PRO A 59 1.09 -12.84 6.07
C PRO A 59 -0.06 -12.97 7.07
N GLU A 60 -0.44 -14.19 7.39
CA GLU A 60 -1.49 -14.50 8.37
C GLU A 60 -0.90 -14.78 9.77
N GLY A 61 -1.59 -14.28 10.79
CA GLY A 61 -1.24 -14.47 12.20
C GLY A 61 -0.10 -13.59 12.72
N GLY A 62 0.61 -14.10 13.72
CA GLY A 62 1.80 -13.49 14.33
C GLY A 62 1.51 -12.61 15.56
N LYS A 63 2.44 -12.65 16.52
CA LYS A 63 2.37 -11.81 17.73
C LYS A 63 2.65 -10.35 17.35
N LYS A 64 1.76 -9.45 17.75
CA LYS A 64 1.95 -8.01 17.61
C LYS A 64 2.90 -7.53 18.71
N VAL A 65 3.98 -6.88 18.31
CA VAL A 65 4.98 -6.32 19.24
C VAL A 65 5.31 -4.91 18.79
N TRP A 66 5.36 -3.97 19.72
CA TRP A 66 5.85 -2.62 19.48
C TRP A 66 7.34 -2.59 19.78
N THR A 67 8.15 -2.18 18.80
CA THR A 67 9.60 -2.06 18.96
C THR A 67 10.06 -0.62 18.77
N PRO A 68 11.02 -0.13 19.57
CA PRO A 68 11.69 1.14 19.29
C PRO A 68 12.18 1.23 17.86
N ALA A 69 12.13 2.43 17.28
CA ALA A 69 12.65 2.72 15.96
C ALA A 69 13.33 4.10 15.93
N THR A 70 14.15 4.31 14.91
CA THR A 70 14.88 5.54 14.63
C THR A 70 14.38 6.17 13.32
N ILE A 71 14.72 7.45 13.10
CA ILE A 71 14.41 8.14 11.84
C ILE A 71 15.06 7.43 10.64
N LYS A 72 16.30 6.93 10.81
CA LYS A 72 16.99 6.15 9.77
C LYS A 72 16.25 4.87 9.40
N GLU A 73 15.63 4.19 10.37
CA GLU A 73 14.80 3.01 10.10
C GLU A 73 13.49 3.37 9.40
N LEU A 74 12.91 4.54 9.71
CA LEU A 74 11.78 5.11 8.96
C LEU A 74 12.14 5.29 7.49
N ASP A 75 13.31 5.86 7.19
CA ASP A 75 13.79 6.07 5.82
C ASP A 75 14.03 4.74 5.08
N LYS A 76 14.62 3.74 5.77
CA LYS A 76 14.78 2.39 5.22
C LYS A 76 13.44 1.75 4.88
N LEU A 77 12.45 1.88 5.76
CA LEU A 77 11.10 1.38 5.51
C LEU A 77 10.45 2.10 4.32
N GLU A 78 10.58 3.43 4.23
CA GLU A 78 10.09 4.20 3.09
C GLU A 78 10.70 3.72 1.76
N ALA A 79 12.02 3.51 1.74
CA ALA A 79 12.74 3.01 0.58
C ALA A 79 12.26 1.61 0.17
N HIS A 80 12.04 0.71 1.14
CA HIS A 80 11.50 -0.63 0.88
C HIS A 80 10.09 -0.57 0.31
N LEU A 81 9.19 0.25 0.86
CA LEU A 81 7.84 0.42 0.34
C LEU A 81 7.83 1.01 -1.08
N LYS A 82 8.73 1.95 -1.38
CA LYS A 82 8.92 2.50 -2.73
C LYS A 82 9.41 1.43 -3.72
N ARG A 83 10.38 0.60 -3.33
CA ARG A 83 10.86 -0.53 -4.14
C ARG A 83 9.76 -1.55 -4.40
N LEU A 84 8.97 -1.91 -3.38
CA LEU A 84 7.82 -2.79 -3.54
C LEU A 84 6.77 -2.20 -4.48
N LYS A 85 6.48 -0.90 -4.39
CA LYS A 85 5.57 -0.21 -5.32
C LYS A 85 6.08 -0.30 -6.77
N LYS A 86 7.38 -0.06 -6.99
CA LYS A 86 8.01 -0.15 -8.32
C LYS A 86 8.05 -1.59 -8.86
N TRP A 87 8.12 -2.57 -7.98
CA TRP A 87 8.15 -4.00 -8.35
C TRP A 87 6.76 -4.54 -8.71
N ARG A 88 5.69 -3.99 -8.12
CA ARG A 88 4.32 -4.26 -8.60
C ARG A 88 4.28 -3.93 -10.09
N GLY A 89 3.70 -4.85 -10.87
CA GLY A 89 3.95 -4.98 -12.30
C GLY A 89 3.68 -3.73 -13.15
N ILE A 90 4.05 -3.84 -14.42
CA ILE A 90 3.85 -2.83 -15.45
C ILE A 90 2.39 -2.35 -15.43
N ASP A 91 2.23 -1.03 -15.33
CA ASP A 91 0.92 -0.36 -15.31
C ASP A 91 0.13 -0.71 -16.57
N PHE A 92 -1.20 -0.76 -16.44
CA PHE A 92 -2.10 -1.10 -17.54
C PHE A 92 -1.85 -0.19 -18.76
N GLY A 93 -1.56 1.09 -18.53
CA GLY A 93 -1.24 2.06 -19.58
C GLY A 93 0.02 1.72 -20.38
N SER A 94 1.07 1.20 -19.75
CA SER A 94 2.29 0.80 -20.46
C SER A 94 2.08 -0.49 -21.26
N ARG A 95 1.20 -1.39 -20.81
CA ARG A 95 0.80 -2.57 -21.61
C ARG A 95 -0.07 -2.18 -22.79
N LEU A 96 -0.97 -1.23 -22.58
CA LEU A 96 -1.83 -0.69 -23.62
C LEU A 96 -0.99 -0.03 -24.71
N PHE A 97 0.06 0.70 -24.35
CA PHE A 97 1.00 1.29 -25.30
C PHE A 97 1.68 0.22 -26.20
N ILE A 98 2.09 -0.92 -25.63
CA ILE A 98 2.71 -2.01 -26.38
C ILE A 98 1.79 -2.58 -27.47
N VAL A 99 0.48 -2.45 -27.34
CA VAL A 99 -0.49 -3.01 -28.30
C VAL A 99 -1.14 -1.96 -29.18
N VAL A 100 -1.52 -0.81 -28.61
CA VAL A 100 -2.10 0.30 -29.36
C VAL A 100 -1.08 0.89 -30.32
N PHE A 101 0.20 0.99 -29.95
CA PHE A 101 1.20 1.59 -30.83
C PHE A 101 1.41 0.77 -32.12
N PRO A 102 1.67 -0.55 -32.10
CA PRO A 102 1.72 -1.35 -33.32
C PRO A 102 0.40 -1.36 -34.10
N THR A 103 -0.73 -1.46 -33.40
CA THR A 103 -2.06 -1.49 -34.05
C THR A 103 -2.36 -0.17 -34.77
N PHE A 104 -2.01 0.97 -34.17
CA PHE A 104 -2.17 2.30 -34.77
C PHE A 104 -1.29 2.47 -36.02
N PHE A 105 -0.02 2.05 -35.96
CA PHE A 105 0.88 2.11 -37.11
C PHE A 105 0.40 1.21 -38.26
N LEU A 106 -0.10 0.02 -37.96
CA LEU A 106 -0.68 -0.87 -38.97
C LEU A 106 -1.99 -0.33 -39.55
N PHE A 107 -2.82 0.33 -38.73
CA PHE A 107 -4.05 0.97 -39.19
C PHE A 107 -3.76 2.20 -40.08
N ALA A 108 -2.73 2.98 -39.77
CA ALA A 108 -2.28 4.09 -40.63
C ALA A 108 -1.77 3.60 -42.01
N LEU A 109 -1.20 2.38 -42.06
CA LEU A 109 -0.75 1.72 -43.29
C LEU A 109 -1.87 0.95 -44.02
N PHE A 110 -3.06 0.83 -43.42
CA PHE A 110 -4.20 0.07 -43.93
C PHE A 110 -4.64 0.44 -45.37
N PRO A 111 -4.63 1.72 -45.80
CA PRO A 111 -5.01 2.09 -47.17
C PRO A 111 -4.09 1.48 -48.23
N LEU A 112 -2.81 1.22 -47.90
CA LEU A 112 -1.85 0.56 -48.79
C LEU A 112 -1.96 -0.97 -48.77
N LEU A 113 -2.69 -1.55 -47.81
CA LEU A 113 -2.59 -2.95 -47.43
C LEU A 113 -3.96 -3.65 -47.32
N LYS A 114 -4.91 -3.37 -48.23
CA LYS A 114 -6.26 -3.97 -48.22
C LYS A 114 -6.30 -5.52 -48.16
N LYS A 115 -5.23 -6.20 -48.54
CA LYS A 115 -5.08 -7.68 -48.45
C LYS A 115 -4.54 -8.20 -47.11
N PHE A 116 -4.21 -7.31 -46.16
CA PHE A 116 -3.55 -7.65 -44.89
C PHE A 116 -4.42 -7.44 -43.65
N SER A 117 -5.73 -7.25 -43.81
CA SER A 117 -6.67 -7.14 -42.69
C SER A 117 -6.62 -8.37 -41.76
N ILE A 118 -6.42 -9.56 -42.33
CA ILE A 118 -6.22 -10.82 -41.60
C ILE A 118 -4.99 -10.72 -40.68
N LEU A 119 -3.85 -10.28 -41.20
CA LEU A 119 -2.61 -10.12 -40.41
C LEU A 119 -2.76 -9.11 -39.25
N LEU A 120 -3.54 -8.04 -39.46
CA LEU A 120 -3.80 -7.07 -38.38
C LEU A 120 -4.54 -7.73 -37.22
N TRP A 121 -5.57 -8.51 -37.51
CA TRP A 121 -6.32 -9.24 -36.48
C TRP A 121 -5.50 -10.33 -35.80
N ASP A 122 -4.67 -11.06 -36.56
CA ASP A 122 -3.76 -12.06 -35.99
C ASP A 122 -2.75 -11.41 -35.05
N LEU A 123 -2.24 -10.23 -35.40
CA LEU A 123 -1.35 -9.47 -34.54
C LEU A 123 -2.08 -9.06 -33.25
N ILE A 124 -3.29 -8.53 -33.32
CA ILE A 124 -4.07 -8.20 -32.11
C ILE A 124 -4.21 -9.45 -31.21
N ILE A 125 -4.58 -10.59 -31.79
CA ILE A 125 -4.76 -11.86 -31.06
C ILE A 125 -3.46 -12.33 -30.40
N LEU A 126 -2.32 -12.25 -31.10
CA LEU A 126 -1.01 -12.64 -30.57
C LEU A 126 -0.57 -11.79 -29.38
N PHE A 127 -0.99 -10.53 -29.31
CA PHE A 127 -0.63 -9.62 -28.23
C PHE A 127 -1.58 -9.68 -27.02
N ILE A 128 -2.81 -10.20 -27.14
CA ILE A 128 -3.75 -10.36 -26.01
C ILE A 128 -3.13 -11.10 -24.81
N PRO A 129 -2.47 -12.26 -24.98
CA PRO A 129 -1.87 -13.00 -23.86
C PRO A 129 -0.81 -12.21 -23.09
N LEU A 130 -0.14 -11.23 -23.71
CA LEU A 130 0.84 -10.37 -23.05
C LEU A 130 0.20 -9.48 -21.98
N PHE A 131 -1.10 -9.20 -22.07
CA PHE A 131 -1.83 -8.50 -21.02
C PHE A 131 -2.18 -9.37 -19.83
N LEU A 132 -2.32 -10.68 -20.04
CA LEU A 132 -2.76 -11.63 -19.01
C LEU A 132 -1.58 -12.27 -18.26
N THR A 133 -0.39 -12.22 -18.85
CA THR A 133 0.80 -12.90 -18.34
C THR A 133 1.57 -12.09 -17.27
N GLY A 134 2.13 -12.79 -16.27
CA GLY A 134 3.24 -12.25 -15.47
C GLY A 134 2.91 -11.11 -14.50
N ASN A 135 1.64 -10.93 -14.11
CA ASN A 135 1.25 -9.90 -13.13
C ASN A 135 1.99 -10.06 -11.81
N ARG A 136 2.70 -9.01 -11.38
CA ARG A 136 3.37 -8.96 -10.08
C ARG A 136 2.54 -8.13 -9.13
N SER A 137 2.06 -8.74 -8.05
CA SER A 137 1.37 -8.05 -6.98
C SER A 137 2.12 -8.27 -5.67
N ALA A 138 2.30 -7.21 -4.90
CA ALA A 138 2.89 -7.31 -3.57
C ALA A 138 1.90 -6.78 -2.54
N TRP A 139 1.51 -7.57 -1.55
CA TRP A 139 0.73 -7.06 -0.43
C TRP A 139 1.56 -6.05 0.37
N GLU A 140 0.87 -5.03 0.90
CA GLU A 140 1.42 -4.04 1.82
C GLU A 140 0.39 -3.79 2.91
N PRO A 141 0.83 -3.56 4.16
CA PRO A 141 -0.09 -3.20 5.23
C PRO A 141 -0.90 -1.95 4.86
N PRO A 142 -2.23 -2.00 4.98
CA PRO A 142 -3.14 -0.88 4.70
C PRO A 142 -2.65 0.46 5.27
N GLY A 143 -2.50 1.45 4.40
CA GLY A 143 -2.15 2.82 4.76
C GLY A 143 -0.77 3.04 5.41
N LEU A 144 0.06 2.01 5.59
CA LEU A 144 1.37 2.14 6.26
C LEU A 144 2.25 3.21 5.61
N ARG A 145 2.26 3.29 4.27
CA ARG A 145 2.99 4.33 3.54
C ARG A 145 2.49 5.74 3.86
N VAL A 146 1.18 5.91 3.96
CA VAL A 146 0.55 7.20 4.28
C VAL A 146 0.88 7.58 5.72
N LYS A 147 0.76 6.64 6.66
CA LYS A 147 1.15 6.84 8.06
C LYS A 147 2.62 7.21 8.19
N LEU A 148 3.50 6.55 7.44
CA LEU A 148 4.94 6.83 7.46
C LEU A 148 5.24 8.25 7.00
N LYS A 149 4.67 8.66 5.85
CA LYS A 149 4.85 10.01 5.32
C LYS A 149 4.35 11.05 6.33
N ASN A 150 3.10 10.92 6.78
CA ASN A 150 2.51 11.90 7.69
C ASN A 150 3.25 11.97 9.03
N LEU A 151 3.71 10.84 9.57
CA LEU A 151 4.50 10.82 10.80
C LEU A 151 5.82 11.56 10.63
N LYS A 152 6.51 11.37 9.50
CA LYS A 152 7.75 12.08 9.19
C LYS A 152 7.51 13.59 9.05
N ASP A 153 6.47 13.98 8.33
CA ASP A 153 6.08 15.39 8.15
C ASP A 153 5.73 16.04 9.50
N LEU A 154 5.01 15.33 10.38
CA LEU A 154 4.68 15.79 11.73
C LEU A 154 5.93 15.98 12.61
N ILE A 155 6.85 15.00 12.64
CA ILE A 155 8.07 15.10 13.44
C ILE A 155 8.92 16.29 13.00
N GLN A 156 9.01 16.54 11.68
CA GLN A 156 9.77 17.65 11.13
C GLN A 156 9.12 19.01 11.40
N SER A 157 7.78 19.06 11.42
CA SER A 157 7.02 20.31 11.58
C SER A 157 6.78 20.68 13.04
N PHE A 158 6.81 19.72 13.96
CA PHE A 158 6.53 19.97 15.36
C PHE A 158 7.66 20.78 16.04
N PRO A 159 7.34 21.86 16.79
CA PRO A 159 8.35 22.76 17.37
C PRO A 159 8.97 22.18 18.66
N TRP A 160 9.72 21.08 18.55
CA TRP A 160 10.30 20.35 19.69
C TRP A 160 11.13 21.22 20.65
N LYS A 161 11.77 22.27 20.15
CA LYS A 161 12.54 23.22 20.98
C LYS A 161 11.71 23.92 22.05
N GLY A 162 10.39 24.08 21.82
CA GLY A 162 9.47 24.64 22.82
C GLY A 162 9.10 23.67 23.95
N TYR A 163 9.53 22.41 23.88
CA TYR A 163 9.19 21.35 24.84
C TYR A 163 10.45 20.62 25.36
N PRO A 164 11.40 21.31 26.03
CA PRO A 164 12.70 20.76 26.40
C PRO A 164 12.65 19.62 27.43
N ASP A 165 11.56 19.52 28.18
CA ASP A 165 11.32 18.44 29.15
C ASP A 165 10.74 17.16 28.53
N TYR A 166 10.43 17.20 27.24
CA TYR A 166 9.83 16.09 26.52
C TYR A 166 10.82 15.46 25.56
N THR A 167 10.77 14.13 25.47
CA THR A 167 11.51 13.36 24.48
C THR A 167 10.52 12.51 23.69
N TYR A 168 10.81 12.30 22.41
CA TYR A 168 10.01 11.41 21.57
C TYR A 168 10.82 10.19 21.15
N GLN A 169 10.12 9.09 20.92
CA GLN A 169 10.64 7.83 20.43
C GLN A 169 9.67 7.27 19.39
N LEU A 170 10.20 6.82 18.26
CA LEU A 170 9.40 6.15 17.25
C LEU A 170 9.21 4.70 17.63
N GLN A 171 8.05 4.15 17.29
CA GLN A 171 7.80 2.73 17.48
C GLN A 171 7.17 2.12 16.24
N PHE A 172 7.72 0.97 15.84
CA PHE A 172 7.16 0.13 14.80
C PHE A 172 6.27 -0.93 15.44
N GLY A 173 5.04 -1.03 14.96
CA GLY A 173 4.22 -2.20 15.19
C GLY A 173 4.73 -3.30 14.27
N ILE A 174 5.37 -4.34 14.83
CA ILE A 174 5.88 -5.49 14.10
C ILE A 174 4.99 -6.70 14.36
N ARG A 175 4.63 -7.44 13.32
CA ARG A 175 4.10 -8.80 13.44
C ARG A 175 5.24 -9.79 13.26
N ARG A 176 5.52 -10.59 14.29
CA ARG A 176 6.58 -11.61 14.29
C ARG A 176 6.00 -13.00 14.00
N LYS A 177 6.67 -13.76 13.13
CA LYS A 177 6.42 -15.17 12.81
C LYS A 177 7.77 -15.89 12.58
N LEU A 178 7.76 -17.22 12.67
CA LEU A 178 8.91 -18.07 12.34
C LEU A 178 9.45 -17.83 10.92
N SER A 179 8.55 -17.60 9.95
CA SER A 179 8.90 -17.34 8.55
C SER A 179 9.32 -15.89 8.26
N GLY A 180 9.44 -15.04 9.29
CA GLY A 180 9.84 -13.64 9.15
C GLY A 180 8.95 -12.66 9.92
N SER A 181 9.31 -11.38 9.85
CA SER A 181 8.59 -10.30 10.49
C SER A 181 8.32 -9.16 9.53
N PHE A 182 7.24 -8.41 9.77
CA PHE A 182 6.89 -7.27 8.95
C PHE A 182 6.27 -6.14 9.79
N PRO A 183 6.54 -4.87 9.45
CA PRO A 183 5.87 -3.75 10.06
C PRO A 183 4.41 -3.71 9.61
N PHE A 184 3.50 -3.39 10.51
CA PHE A 184 2.08 -3.19 10.21
C PHE A 184 1.58 -1.81 10.63
N ASP A 185 2.28 -1.13 11.54
CA ASP A 185 1.90 0.19 12.01
C ASP A 185 3.08 0.99 12.55
N LEU A 186 2.86 2.28 12.79
CA LEU A 186 3.83 3.25 13.29
C LEU A 186 3.17 4.14 14.34
N ARG A 187 3.89 4.49 15.40
CA ARG A 187 3.46 5.52 16.36
C ARG A 187 4.61 6.34 16.90
N LEU A 188 4.27 7.54 17.35
CA LEU A 188 5.17 8.42 18.09
C LEU A 188 4.87 8.28 19.57
N LEU A 189 5.83 7.82 20.38
CA LEU A 189 5.73 7.83 21.84
C LEU A 189 6.43 9.07 22.36
N ILE A 190 5.78 9.85 23.21
CA ILE A 190 6.37 11.02 23.87
C ILE A 190 6.34 10.81 25.38
N ARG A 191 7.45 11.14 26.03
CA ARG A 191 7.63 11.03 27.48
C ARG A 191 8.17 12.33 28.04
N LYS A 192 7.81 12.62 29.30
CA LYS A 192 8.37 13.73 30.07
C LYS A 192 9.53 13.21 30.92
N LYS A 193 10.65 13.94 30.99
CA LYS A 193 11.86 13.52 31.73
C LYS A 193 11.58 13.19 33.20
N ARG A 194 10.71 13.97 33.84
CA ARG A 194 10.26 13.78 35.23
C ARG A 194 8.76 13.55 35.24
N GLN A 195 8.36 12.34 34.87
CA GLN A 195 6.95 11.93 34.83
C GLN A 195 6.52 11.25 36.14
N ARG A 196 5.27 11.46 36.56
CA ARG A 196 4.64 10.67 37.63
C ARG A 196 4.55 9.21 37.20
N GLU A 197 4.74 8.27 38.13
CA GLU A 197 4.68 6.83 37.84
C GLU A 197 3.31 6.34 37.36
N ASP A 198 2.27 7.10 37.64
CA ASP A 198 0.91 6.78 37.23
C ASP A 198 0.62 7.22 35.79
N LEU A 199 1.44 8.12 35.23
CA LEU A 199 1.36 8.56 33.84
C LEU A 199 2.29 7.70 32.98
N ILE A 200 1.71 6.97 32.03
CA ILE A 200 2.44 6.02 31.18
C ILE A 200 3.12 6.77 30.02
N GLY A 201 2.42 7.73 29.42
CA GLY A 201 2.95 8.60 28.37
C GLY A 201 1.92 9.02 27.34
N ILE A 202 2.40 9.68 26.29
CA ILE A 202 1.60 10.24 25.20
C ILE A 202 1.93 9.47 23.92
N GLN A 203 0.93 9.13 23.11
CA GLN A 203 1.13 8.46 21.82
C GLN A 203 0.45 9.23 20.69
N GLY A 204 1.23 9.73 19.73
CA GLY A 204 0.71 10.21 18.45
C GLY A 204 0.52 9.06 17.48
N GLN A 205 -0.71 8.88 16.98
CA GLN A 205 -1.07 7.75 16.12
C GLN A 205 -1.84 8.21 14.88
N TYR A 206 -1.69 7.44 13.81
CA TYR A 206 -2.48 7.60 12.59
C TYR A 206 -3.44 6.41 12.43
N SER A 207 -4.68 6.72 12.10
CA SER A 207 -5.64 5.75 11.61
C SER A 207 -6.11 6.16 10.22
N ILE A 208 -6.67 5.20 9.48
CA ILE A 208 -7.05 5.37 8.09
C ILE A 208 -8.55 5.09 8.00
N ASN A 209 -9.33 6.13 7.78
CA ASN A 209 -10.72 5.96 7.38
C ASN A 209 -10.77 5.67 5.88
N ARG A 210 -11.70 4.80 5.46
CA ARG A 210 -11.90 4.44 4.06
C ARG A 210 -13.34 4.72 3.68
N VAL A 211 -13.52 5.63 2.71
CA VAL A 211 -14.84 5.94 2.15
C VAL A 211 -14.75 5.64 0.66
N GLY A 212 -15.43 4.58 0.23
CA GLY A 212 -15.25 3.99 -1.10
C GLY A 212 -13.81 3.54 -1.33
N ASN A 213 -13.21 3.98 -2.44
CA ASN A 213 -11.82 3.67 -2.82
C ASN A 213 -10.80 4.72 -2.35
N ARG A 214 -11.21 5.73 -1.56
CA ARG A 214 -10.31 6.78 -1.06
C ARG A 214 -9.94 6.55 0.40
N GLU A 215 -8.66 6.75 0.71
CA GLU A 215 -8.11 6.68 2.07
C GLU A 215 -8.02 8.08 2.66
N TYR A 216 -8.54 8.26 3.86
CA TYR A 216 -8.52 9.51 4.62
C TYR A 216 -7.75 9.29 5.92
N PRO A 217 -6.44 9.63 5.94
CA PRO A 217 -5.63 9.48 7.14
C PRO A 217 -5.99 10.56 8.16
N TYR A 218 -6.22 10.14 9.40
CA TYR A 218 -6.42 11.07 10.51
C TYR A 218 -5.45 10.79 11.65
N PHE A 219 -5.04 11.87 12.28
CA PHE A 219 -4.13 11.87 13.41
C PHE A 219 -4.90 12.09 14.71
N TYR A 220 -4.47 11.40 15.75
CA TYR A 220 -4.97 11.55 17.11
C TYR A 220 -3.84 11.32 18.11
N VAL A 221 -4.03 11.87 19.30
CA VAL A 221 -3.15 11.65 20.45
C VAL A 221 -3.86 10.78 21.47
N VAL A 222 -3.12 9.85 22.06
CA VAL A 222 -3.58 9.01 23.15
C VAL A 222 -2.74 9.31 24.40
N LEU A 223 -3.39 9.70 25.48
CA LEU A 223 -2.77 9.78 26.80
C LEU A 223 -3.10 8.52 27.58
N LEU A 224 -2.09 7.93 28.19
CA LEU A 224 -2.23 6.70 28.94
C LEU A 224 -1.83 6.94 30.39
N ALA A 225 -2.69 6.51 31.31
CA ALA A 225 -2.43 6.52 32.74
C ALA A 225 -2.83 5.18 33.36
N LYS A 226 -2.24 4.81 34.49
CA LYS A 226 -2.73 3.70 35.32
C LYS A 226 -4.13 4.06 35.80
N LYS A 227 -5.03 3.09 35.87
CA LYS A 227 -6.42 3.30 36.31
C LYS A 227 -6.56 4.03 37.65
N ARG A 228 -5.67 3.74 38.60
CA ARG A 228 -5.64 4.40 39.93
C ARG A 228 -5.35 5.91 39.86
N PHE A 229 -4.91 6.42 38.72
CA PHE A 229 -4.66 7.85 38.53
C PHE A 229 -5.95 8.67 38.48
N GLY A 230 -7.07 8.07 38.02
CA GLY A 230 -8.33 8.76 37.81
C GLY A 230 -8.22 9.79 36.69
N LEU A 231 -7.85 9.37 35.49
CA LEU A 231 -7.55 10.29 34.38
C LEU A 231 -8.75 11.17 34.02
N LYS A 232 -9.95 10.58 34.04
CA LYS A 232 -11.21 11.26 33.68
C LYS A 232 -11.51 12.46 34.57
N ASP A 233 -11.29 12.33 35.88
CA ASP A 233 -11.67 13.34 36.86
C ASP A 233 -10.69 14.52 36.90
N LYS A 234 -9.49 14.34 36.32
CA LYS A 234 -8.42 15.35 36.33
C LYS A 234 -8.36 16.22 35.08
N ILE A 235 -9.02 15.80 34.00
CA ILE A 235 -9.07 16.58 32.76
C ILE A 235 -10.11 17.70 32.91
N ARG A 236 -9.65 18.95 32.82
CA ARG A 236 -10.52 20.14 32.89
C ARG A 236 -10.95 20.69 31.53
N GLY A 237 -10.48 20.07 30.45
CA GLY A 237 -10.73 20.49 29.07
C GLY A 237 -9.47 20.30 28.20
N VAL A 238 -9.65 20.11 26.89
CA VAL A 238 -8.53 19.93 25.94
C VAL A 238 -8.79 20.76 24.68
N GLY A 239 -8.67 22.10 24.81
CA GLY A 239 -8.93 23.04 23.72
C GLY A 239 -10.24 22.78 22.98
N ASP A 240 -10.26 23.04 21.68
CA ASP A 240 -11.41 22.82 20.79
C ASP A 240 -11.45 21.39 20.18
N TRP A 241 -10.75 20.44 20.81
CA TRP A 241 -10.62 19.08 20.30
C TRP A 241 -11.72 18.16 20.82
N THR A 242 -12.06 17.14 20.04
CA THR A 242 -12.90 16.05 20.52
C THR A 242 -12.08 15.16 21.42
N VAL A 243 -12.61 14.93 22.62
CA VAL A 243 -12.01 14.13 23.67
C VAL A 243 -12.87 12.90 23.90
N GLU A 244 -12.27 11.72 23.82
CA GLU A 244 -12.92 10.44 24.12
C GLU A 244 -12.18 9.75 25.25
N PHE A 245 -12.95 9.25 26.22
CA PHE A 245 -12.42 8.52 27.37
C PHE A 245 -12.75 7.05 27.21
N GLU A 246 -11.73 6.21 27.33
CA GLU A 246 -11.88 4.76 27.46
C GLU A 246 -11.13 4.31 28.72
N SER A 247 -11.70 3.35 29.44
CA SER A 247 -11.06 2.75 30.61
C SER A 247 -11.08 1.24 30.45
N ASP A 248 -9.94 0.61 30.67
CA ASP A 248 -9.80 -0.85 30.75
C ASP A 248 -9.58 -1.28 32.22
N LYS A 249 -9.22 -2.54 32.47
CA LYS A 249 -8.93 -3.08 33.80
C LYS A 249 -7.71 -2.41 34.43
N GLU A 250 -6.68 -2.08 33.64
CA GLU A 250 -5.39 -1.62 34.14
C GLU A 250 -5.07 -0.14 33.82
N VAL A 251 -5.64 0.39 32.75
CA VAL A 251 -5.28 1.72 32.23
C VAL A 251 -6.51 2.56 31.90
N ASP A 252 -6.37 3.87 32.13
CA ASP A 252 -7.25 4.89 31.57
C ASP A 252 -6.61 5.48 30.31
N VAL A 253 -7.45 5.74 29.32
CA VAL A 253 -7.08 6.19 27.99
C VAL A 253 -7.86 7.46 27.66
N LEU A 254 -7.14 8.53 27.35
CA LEU A 254 -7.71 9.74 26.75
C LEU A 254 -7.33 9.81 25.28
N ILE A 255 -8.30 9.94 24.40
CA ILE A 255 -8.07 10.16 22.97
C ILE A 255 -8.42 11.60 22.65
N ILE A 256 -7.46 12.34 22.08
CA ILE A 256 -7.61 13.72 21.61
C ILE A 256 -7.54 13.71 20.09
N ARG A 257 -8.59 14.18 19.44
CA ARG A 257 -8.68 14.21 17.98
C ARG A 257 -9.47 15.40 17.48
N GLN A 258 -9.32 15.72 16.19
CA GLN A 258 -10.17 16.71 15.55
C GLN A 258 -11.64 16.30 15.61
N HIS A 259 -12.52 17.29 15.69
CA HIS A 259 -13.96 17.10 15.55
C HIS A 259 -14.30 16.63 14.12
N THR A 260 -15.15 15.61 14.02
CA THR A 260 -15.51 14.99 12.75
C THR A 260 -17.01 14.73 12.68
N THR A 261 -17.57 14.84 11.48
CA THR A 261 -18.93 14.40 11.17
C THR A 261 -18.89 12.99 10.57
N LYS A 262 -19.86 12.13 10.91
CA LYS A 262 -19.91 10.73 10.43
C LYS A 262 -20.20 10.58 8.93
N THR A 263 -20.49 11.67 8.22
CA THR A 263 -21.05 11.67 6.87
C THR A 263 -20.02 11.81 5.75
N SER A 264 -18.75 12.09 6.05
CA SER A 264 -17.71 12.25 5.03
C SER A 264 -16.36 11.65 5.45
N GLY A 265 -15.54 11.30 4.45
CA GLY A 265 -14.15 10.90 4.68
C GLY A 265 -13.37 12.07 5.25
N TYR A 266 -12.83 11.91 6.45
CA TYR A 266 -12.17 12.98 7.19
C TYR A 266 -10.65 12.72 7.28
N HIS A 267 -9.86 13.74 6.97
CA HIS A 267 -8.40 13.74 7.12
C HIS A 267 -7.97 14.86 8.08
N THR A 268 -6.91 14.66 8.84
CA THR A 268 -6.33 15.72 9.69
C THR A 268 -5.24 16.46 8.91
N PRO A 269 -5.40 17.75 8.55
CA PRO A 269 -4.33 18.53 7.93
C PRO A 269 -3.12 18.68 8.85
N LEU A 270 -1.91 18.77 8.28
CA LEU A 270 -0.66 18.85 9.06
C LEU A 270 -0.66 19.96 10.14
N PRO A 271 -1.15 21.20 9.90
CA PRO A 271 -1.27 22.20 10.96
C PRO A 271 -2.10 21.72 12.15
N ASN A 272 -3.22 21.04 11.89
CA ASN A 272 -4.08 20.49 12.95
C ASN A 272 -3.42 19.30 13.64
N GLN A 273 -2.62 18.49 12.94
CA GLN A 273 -1.84 17.41 13.57
C GLN A 273 -0.86 17.98 14.60
N VAL A 274 -0.17 19.08 14.26
CA VAL A 274 0.75 19.79 15.16
C VAL A 274 0.00 20.35 16.38
N LEU A 275 -1.16 20.99 16.16
CA LEU A 275 -1.95 21.55 17.25
C LEU A 275 -2.54 20.48 18.18
N ILE A 276 -3.03 19.36 17.63
CA ILE A 276 -3.51 18.21 18.43
C ILE A 276 -2.35 17.63 19.26
N LEU A 277 -1.16 17.50 18.67
CA LEU A 277 0.01 17.01 19.40
C LEU A 277 0.41 17.97 20.53
N LYS A 278 0.39 19.27 20.25
CA LYS A 278 0.64 20.33 21.22
C LYS A 278 -0.35 20.26 22.39
N SER A 279 -1.64 20.23 22.10
CA SER A 279 -2.68 20.12 23.14
C SER A 279 -2.54 18.85 23.97
N GLY A 280 -2.14 17.72 23.35
CA GLY A 280 -1.83 16.50 24.09
C GLY A 280 -0.64 16.63 25.04
N ILE A 281 0.43 17.30 24.62
CA ILE A 281 1.61 17.54 25.46
C ILE A 281 1.30 18.49 26.63
N GLU A 282 0.54 19.55 26.37
CA GLU A 282 0.12 20.53 27.37
C GLU A 282 -0.80 19.88 28.41
N THR A 283 -1.83 19.16 27.95
CA THR A 283 -2.74 18.41 28.83
C THR A 283 -1.97 17.41 29.70
N PHE A 284 -1.00 16.68 29.13
CA PHE A 284 -0.14 15.79 29.91
C PHE A 284 0.74 16.54 30.92
N GLY A 285 1.20 17.74 30.55
CA GLY A 285 1.98 18.62 31.41
C GLY A 285 1.20 19.02 32.66
N ASP A 286 -0.05 19.44 32.48
CA ASP A 286 -0.97 19.85 33.54
C ASP A 286 -1.31 18.70 34.49
N LEU A 287 -1.49 17.48 33.96
CA LEU A 287 -1.72 16.28 34.78
C LEU A 287 -0.49 15.86 35.60
N ASN A 288 0.69 16.32 35.20
CA ASN A 288 1.95 15.99 35.83
C ASN A 288 2.45 17.07 36.81
N GLY A 289 1.82 18.25 36.83
CA GLY A 289 1.98 19.28 37.86
C GLY A 289 1.20 18.92 39.12
#